data_AF-Q5QIE7-F1
#
_entry.id   AF-Q5QIE7-F1
#
_cell.length_a   1.000
_cell.length_b   1.000
_cell.length_c   1.000
_cell.angle_alpha   90.00
_cell.angle_beta   90.00
_cell.angle_gamma   90.00
#
_symmetry.space_group_name_H-M   'P 1'
#
loop_
_entity.id
_entity.type
_entity.pdbx_description
1 polymer ?
#
loop_
_entity_poly.entity_id
_entity_poly.type
_entity_poly.pdbx_seq_one_letter_code
_entity_poly.pdbx_strand_id
1 'polypeptide(L)'
;RIYTDYGRCSRPLFIVEKQRLLIKKKDIHALQQRESPDDGGWHDLVAKGFIEYIDTEEEETTMISMTINDLVQARINPEEAYSETYTHCEIHPSLILGVCASIIPFPDHNQSPRNTYQSA
;
A
#
# COMPACT_ATOMS: atom_id res chain seq x y z
N ARG A 1 -17.67 12.42 -6.78
CA ARG A 1 -18.84 12.18 -5.90
C ARG A 1 -18.31 12.11 -4.47
N ILE A 2 -19.09 12.44 -3.44
CA ILE A 2 -18.63 12.36 -2.04
C ILE A 2 -19.57 11.44 -1.30
N TYR A 3 -19.02 10.44 -0.63
CA TYR A 3 -19.78 9.47 0.15
C TYR A 3 -19.29 9.43 1.58
N THR A 4 -20.23 9.39 2.51
CA THR A 4 -19.98 9.30 3.96
C THR A 4 -20.69 8.11 4.58
N ASP A 5 -21.09 7.15 3.74
CA ASP A 5 -21.86 5.98 4.15
C ASP A 5 -20.96 4.96 4.87
N TYR A 6 -21.55 4.23 5.82
CA TYR A 6 -20.88 3.18 6.58
C TYR A 6 -20.80 1.86 5.80
N GLY A 7 -19.89 0.97 6.20
CA GLY A 7 -19.79 -0.39 5.64
C GLY A 7 -18.99 -0.50 4.34
N ARG A 8 -18.38 0.59 3.87
CA ARG A 8 -17.44 0.57 2.75
C ARG A 8 -16.13 -0.10 3.14
N CYS A 9 -15.61 -0.95 2.25
CA CYS A 9 -14.29 -1.52 2.40
C CYS A 9 -13.26 -0.51 1.90
N SER A 10 -12.26 -0.21 2.73
CA SER A 10 -11.15 0.67 2.39
C SER A 10 -9.83 0.01 2.75
N ARG A 11 -8.78 0.32 1.99
CA ARG A 11 -7.41 -0.15 2.26
C ARG A 11 -6.42 1.00 2.32
N PRO A 12 -5.43 0.96 3.23
CA PRO A 12 -4.44 2.02 3.34
C PRO A 12 -3.34 1.87 2.29
N LEU A 13 -3.00 2.97 1.63
CA LEU A 13 -1.92 3.06 0.63
C LEU A 13 -0.98 4.22 0.95
N PHE A 14 0.27 4.14 0.48
CA PHE A 14 1.18 5.28 0.57
C PHE A 14 0.85 6.34 -0.48
N ILE A 15 0.85 7.60 -0.06
CA ILE A 15 0.65 8.72 -0.96
C ILE A 15 1.93 8.98 -1.77
N VAL A 16 1.77 9.13 -3.09
CA VAL A 16 2.84 9.42 -4.03
C VAL A 16 2.63 10.81 -4.62
N GLU A 17 3.68 11.64 -4.59
CA GLU A 17 3.68 12.94 -5.26
C GLU A 17 4.90 13.02 -6.19
N LYS A 18 4.67 13.37 -7.46
CA LYS A 18 5.74 13.51 -8.48
C LYS A 18 6.67 12.30 -8.53
N GLN A 19 6.09 11.09 -8.59
CA GLN A 19 6.84 9.82 -8.65
C GLN A 19 7.77 9.60 -7.44
N ARG A 20 7.39 10.12 -6.27
CA ARG A 20 8.09 9.94 -5.02
C ARG A 20 7.09 9.71 -3.89
N LEU A 21 7.38 8.72 -3.06
CA LEU A 21 6.66 8.53 -1.80
C LEU A 21 6.81 9.77 -0.91
N LEU A 22 5.72 10.19 -0.27
CA LEU A 22 5.77 11.26 0.73
C LEU A 22 6.52 10.82 1.98
N ILE A 23 6.26 9.59 2.45
CA ILE A 23 6.99 8.98 3.57
C ILE A 23 8.49 8.83 3.25
N LYS A 24 9.36 9.24 4.17
CA LYS A 24 10.81 9.15 4.03
C LYS A 24 11.41 8.19 5.06
N LYS A 25 12.67 7.79 4.82
CA LYS A 25 13.42 6.93 5.75
C LYS A 25 13.53 7.51 7.16
N LYS A 26 13.61 8.84 7.30
CA LYS A 26 13.61 9.52 8.60
C LYS A 26 12.36 9.21 9.44
N ASP A 27 11.20 9.14 8.79
CA ASP A 27 9.91 8.93 9.45
C ASP A 27 9.78 7.47 9.88
N ILE A 28 10.30 6.55 9.06
CA ILE A 28 10.40 5.12 9.40
C ILE A 28 11.36 4.91 10.58
N HIS A 29 12.51 5.58 10.61
CA HIS A 29 13.44 5.49 11.73
C HIS A 29 12.84 6.04 13.02
N ALA A 30 12.10 7.16 12.94
CA ALA A 30 11.37 7.70 14.08
C ALA A 30 10.32 6.71 14.60
N LEU A 31 9.58 6.06 13.70
CA LEU A 31 8.60 5.01 14.06
C LEU A 31 9.26 3.79 14.74
N GLN A 32 10.47 3.41 14.31
CA GLN A 32 11.21 2.28 14.89
C GLN A 32 11.79 2.60 16.27
N GLN A 33 12.16 3.85 16.52
CA GLN A 33 12.79 4.31 17.77
C GLN A 33 11.77 4.78 18.83
N ARG A 34 10.46 4.64 18.57
CA ARG A 34 9.43 5.08 19.52
C ARG A 34 9.54 4.33 20.85
N GLU A 35 9.53 5.09 21.95
CA GLU A 35 9.53 4.55 23.32
C GLU A 35 8.10 4.26 23.83
N SER A 36 7.13 5.04 23.34
CA SER A 36 5.71 4.94 23.69
C SER A 36 4.87 4.52 22.47
N PRO A 37 3.84 3.68 22.64
CA PRO A 37 2.91 3.36 21.56
C PRO A 37 2.04 4.54 21.13
N ASP A 38 1.88 5.56 21.98
CA ASP A 38 1.06 6.76 21.71
C ASP A 38 1.80 7.82 20.90
N ASP A 39 3.14 7.77 20.84
CA ASP A 39 3.94 8.74 20.10
C ASP A 39 4.31 8.21 18.71
N GLY A 40 4.00 8.98 17.66
CA GLY A 40 4.34 8.66 16.28
C GLY A 40 3.71 7.37 15.72
N GLY A 41 2.58 6.91 16.28
CA GLY A 41 1.88 5.71 15.82
C GLY A 41 1.19 5.85 14.46
N TRP A 42 0.39 4.84 14.08
CA TRP A 42 -0.32 4.80 12.79
C TRP A 42 -1.20 6.04 12.54
N HIS A 43 -1.94 6.48 13.56
CA HIS A 43 -2.81 7.66 13.46
C HIS A 43 -2.04 8.93 13.09
N ASP A 44 -0.80 9.07 13.58
CA ASP A 44 0.06 10.21 13.25
C ASP A 44 0.57 10.13 11.81
N LEU A 45 0.87 8.93 11.28
CA LEU A 45 1.23 8.75 9.87
C LEU A 45 0.08 9.12 8.93
N VAL A 46 -1.15 8.76 9.30
CA VAL A 46 -2.36 9.13 8.56
C VAL A 46 -2.59 10.65 8.65
N ALA A 47 -2.50 11.24 9.86
CA ALA A 47 -2.68 12.68 10.06
C ALA A 47 -1.62 13.53 9.34
N LYS A 48 -0.38 13.04 9.21
CA LYS A 48 0.70 13.66 8.44
C LYS A 48 0.52 13.55 6.93
N GLY A 49 -0.46 12.78 6.44
CA GLY A 49 -0.69 12.57 5.01
C GLY A 49 0.38 11.69 4.37
N PHE A 50 0.94 10.72 5.11
CA PHE A 50 1.80 9.71 4.51
C PHE A 50 1.01 8.52 3.97
N ILE A 51 -0.15 8.27 4.55
CA ILE A 51 -1.01 7.13 4.26
C ILE A 51 -2.43 7.65 4.06
N GLU A 52 -3.08 7.16 3.01
CA GLU A 52 -4.46 7.48 2.67
C GLU A 52 -5.28 6.18 2.61
N TYR A 53 -6.53 6.24 3.07
CA TYR A 53 -7.48 5.13 2.94
C TYR A 53 -8.25 5.30 1.65
N ILE A 54 -8.10 4.34 0.75
CA ILE A 54 -8.76 4.33 -0.54
C ILE A 54 -9.88 3.29 -0.51
N ASP A 55 -11.09 3.70 -0.87
CA ASP A 55 -12.23 2.80 -1.05
C ASP A 55 -12.30 2.24 -2.49
N THR A 56 -13.22 1.29 -2.71
CA THR A 56 -13.34 0.62 -4.01
C THR A 56 -13.75 1.53 -5.16
N GLU A 57 -14.51 2.61 -4.90
CA GLU A 57 -14.91 3.55 -5.95
C GLU A 57 -13.76 4.48 -6.31
N GLU A 58 -12.99 4.94 -5.32
CA GLU A 58 -11.80 5.75 -5.53
C GLU A 58 -10.72 4.96 -6.28
N GLU A 59 -10.57 3.67 -5.95
CA GLU A 59 -9.59 2.76 -6.56
C GLU A 59 -9.72 2.71 -8.09
N GLU A 60 -10.93 2.79 -8.65
CA GLU A 60 -11.18 2.80 -10.10
C GLU A 60 -10.55 4.01 -10.83
N THR A 61 -10.27 5.10 -10.11
CA THR A 61 -9.74 6.35 -10.67
C THR A 61 -8.28 6.63 -10.28
N THR A 62 -7.77 5.94 -9.26
CA THR A 62 -6.40 6.09 -8.80
C THR A 62 -5.44 5.20 -9.59
N MET A 63 -4.21 5.70 -9.80
CA MET A 63 -3.12 4.88 -10.33
C MET A 63 -2.21 4.44 -9.18
N ILE A 64 -2.14 3.12 -8.95
CA ILE A 64 -1.42 2.50 -7.83
C ILE A 64 -0.19 1.76 -8.38
N SER A 65 1.00 2.05 -7.84
CA SER A 65 2.21 1.28 -8.12
C SER A 65 2.32 0.08 -7.17
N MET A 66 2.73 -1.09 -7.68
CA MET A 66 2.88 -2.31 -6.89
C MET A 66 4.12 -2.28 -5.99
N THR A 67 5.20 -1.67 -6.47
CA THR A 67 6.46 -1.57 -5.73
C THR A 67 7.06 -0.18 -5.85
N ILE A 68 7.92 0.15 -4.88
CA ILE A 68 8.71 1.39 -4.89
C ILE A 68 9.66 1.42 -6.10
N ASN A 69 10.09 0.25 -6.59
CA ASN A 69 10.96 0.15 -7.74
C ASN A 69 10.26 0.67 -9.01
N ASP A 70 8.95 0.42 -9.15
CA ASP A 70 8.16 0.89 -10.30
C ASP A 70 8.13 2.43 -10.34
N LEU A 71 8.00 3.08 -9.18
CA LEU A 71 8.10 4.56 -9.08
C LEU A 71 9.49 5.08 -9.46
N VAL A 72 10.54 4.36 -9.07
CA VAL A 72 11.92 4.73 -9.39
C VAL A 72 12.18 4.58 -10.89
N GLN A 73 11.75 3.48 -11.49
CA GLN A 73 11.85 3.26 -12.93
C GLN A 73 11.07 4.31 -13.71
N ALA A 74 9.83 4.60 -13.28
CA ALA A 74 9.01 5.65 -13.88
C ALA A 74 9.67 7.04 -13.87
N ARG A 75 10.55 7.29 -12.89
CA ARG A 75 11.32 8.54 -12.81
C ARG A 75 12.58 8.53 -13.67
N ILE A 76 13.27 7.40 -13.79
CA ILE A 76 14.55 7.29 -14.50
C ILE A 76 14.33 7.18 -16.01
N ASN A 77 13.40 6.31 -16.42
CA ASN A 77 13.07 6.05 -17.83
C ASN A 77 11.56 6.25 -18.04
N PRO A 78 11.08 7.50 -18.19
CA PRO A 78 9.65 7.77 -18.40
C PRO A 78 9.08 7.08 -19.65
N GLU A 79 9.87 6.97 -20.71
CA GLU A 79 9.43 6.35 -21.98
C GLU A 79 9.20 4.83 -21.89
N GLU A 80 9.87 4.15 -20.95
CA GLU A 80 9.68 2.72 -20.69
C GLU A 80 8.70 2.46 -19.54
N ALA A 81 8.30 3.52 -18.83
CA ALA A 81 7.44 3.43 -17.68
C ALA A 81 6.02 3.06 -18.08
N TYR A 82 5.38 2.17 -17.33
CA TYR A 82 3.96 1.86 -17.55
C TYR A 82 3.05 3.07 -17.31
N SER A 83 3.39 3.94 -16.35
CA SER A 83 2.64 5.15 -16.06
C SER A 83 3.56 6.24 -15.51
N GLU A 84 3.31 7.46 -15.95
CA GLU A 84 4.00 8.68 -15.49
C GLU A 84 3.23 9.39 -14.36
N THR A 85 2.03 8.91 -14.00
CA THR A 85 1.11 9.60 -13.07
C THR A 85 0.62 8.71 -11.93
N TYR A 86 1.55 8.04 -11.24
CA TYR A 86 1.19 7.30 -10.03
C TYR A 86 0.73 8.25 -8.91
N THR A 87 -0.43 7.93 -8.34
CA THR A 87 -1.07 8.66 -7.23
C THR A 87 -0.76 8.00 -5.89
N HIS A 88 -0.66 6.67 -5.89
CA HIS A 88 -0.50 5.87 -4.68
C HIS A 88 0.48 4.73 -4.93
N CYS A 89 0.98 4.14 -3.85
CA CYS A 89 1.82 2.96 -3.87
C CYS A 89 1.34 1.96 -2.82
N GLU A 90 1.37 0.68 -3.19
CA GLU A 90 1.15 -0.41 -2.25
C GLU A 90 2.18 -0.38 -1.12
N ILE A 91 1.71 -0.68 0.10
CA ILE A 91 2.60 -0.84 1.25
C ILE A 91 3.41 -2.12 1.09
N HIS A 92 2.74 -3.23 0.76
CA HIS A 92 3.35 -4.50 0.43
C HIS A 92 2.36 -5.43 -0.30
N PRO A 93 2.75 -6.08 -1.42
CA PRO A 93 1.84 -6.94 -2.20
C PRO A 93 1.20 -8.09 -1.40
N SER A 94 1.88 -8.62 -0.37
CA SER A 94 1.34 -9.71 0.45
C SER A 94 0.12 -9.30 1.31
N LEU A 95 -0.18 -8.01 1.43
CA LEU A 95 -1.35 -7.53 2.17
C LEU A 95 -2.68 -7.88 1.47
N ILE A 96 -2.64 -8.39 0.24
CA ILE A 96 -3.79 -8.97 -0.44
C ILE A 96 -4.26 -10.29 0.20
N LEU A 97 -3.38 -10.96 0.96
CA LEU A 97 -3.67 -12.26 1.55
C LEU A 97 -4.45 -12.11 2.86
N GLY A 98 -5.49 -12.94 3.03
CA GLY A 98 -6.20 -13.07 4.30
C GLY A 98 -5.41 -13.86 5.36
N VAL A 99 -6.00 -14.01 6.55
CA VAL A 99 -5.34 -14.67 7.70
C VAL A 99 -4.86 -16.09 7.37
N CYS A 100 -5.73 -16.96 6.87
CA CYS A 100 -5.37 -18.36 6.55
C CYS A 100 -4.38 -18.47 5.37
N ALA A 101 -4.42 -17.55 4.41
CA ALA A 101 -3.47 -17.55 3.30
C ALA A 101 -2.08 -17.04 3.74
N SER A 102 -2.01 -16.20 4.78
CA SER A 102 -0.77 -15.62 5.28
C SER A 102 0.17 -16.64 5.95
N ILE A 103 -0.35 -17.80 6.38
CA ILE A 103 0.43 -18.89 6.99
C ILE A 103 0.97 -19.89 5.95
N ILE A 104 0.58 -19.77 4.69
CA ILE A 104 1.05 -20.67 3.62
C ILE A 104 2.46 -20.23 3.21
N PRO A 105 3.48 -21.09 3.33
CA PRO A 105 4.82 -20.74 2.87
C PRO A 105 4.84 -20.68 1.34
N PHE A 106 5.38 -19.59 0.78
CA PHE A 106 5.53 -19.37 -0.67
C PHE A 106 4.24 -19.63 -1.47
N PRO A 107 3.14 -18.91 -1.16
CA PRO A 107 1.84 -19.16 -1.79
C PRO A 107 1.83 -18.85 -3.29
N ASP A 108 2.77 -18.02 -3.74
CA ASP A 108 3.04 -17.64 -5.13
C ASP A 108 3.65 -18.77 -5.98
N HIS A 109 4.29 -19.76 -5.33
CA HIS A 109 4.89 -20.93 -5.99
C HIS A 109 3.94 -22.15 -6.04
N ASN A 110 2.73 -22.01 -5.52
CA ASN A 110 1.75 -23.08 -5.43
C ASN A 110 0.59 -22.88 -6.42
N GLN A 111 -0.05 -23.97 -6.84
CA GLN A 111 -1.25 -23.85 -7.66
C GLN A 111 -2.40 -23.26 -6.84
N SER A 112 -3.15 -22.32 -7.42
CA SER A 112 -4.22 -21.61 -6.71
C SER A 112 -5.23 -22.52 -5.99
N PRO A 113 -5.66 -23.69 -6.51
CA PRO A 113 -6.60 -24.55 -5.79
C PRO A 113 -6.00 -25.11 -4.50
N ARG A 114 -4.69 -25.38 -4.46
CA ARG A 114 -3.99 -25.90 -3.26
C ARG A 114 -4.00 -24.89 -2.14
N ASN A 115 -3.80 -23.61 -2.46
CA ASN A 115 -3.90 -22.53 -1.48
C ASN A 115 -5.31 -22.41 -0.92
N THR A 116 -6.35 -22.57 -1.76
CA THR A 116 -7.75 -22.57 -1.31
C THR A 116 -8.03 -23.72 -0.34
N TYR A 117 -7.60 -24.94 -0.66
CA TYR A 117 -7.81 -26.09 0.22
C TYR A 117 -7.08 -25.97 1.56
N GLN A 118 -5.90 -25.34 1.57
CA GLN A 118 -5.14 -25.12 2.81
C GLN A 118 -5.71 -23.97 3.66
N SER A 119 -6.50 -23.08 3.06
CA SER A 119 -7.11 -21.95 3.74
C SER A 119 -8.49 -22.26 4.36
N ALA A 120 -9.06 -23.44 4.03
CA ALA A 120 -10.38 -23.90 4.47
C ALA A 120 -10.36 -24.57 5.84
#